data_AF-B8YEM5-F1
#
_entry.id   AF-B8YEM5-F1
#
_cell.length_a   1.000
_cell.length_b   1.000
_cell.length_c   1.000
_cell.angle_alpha   90.00
_cell.angle_beta   90.00
_cell.angle_gamma   90.00
#
_symmetry.space_group_name_H-M   'P 1'
#
loop_
_entity.id
_entity.type
_entity.pdbx_description
1 polymer ?
#
loop_
_entity_poly.entity_id
_entity_poly.type
_entity_poly.pdbx_seq_one_letter_code
_entity_poly.pdbx_strand_id
1 'polypeptide(L)'
;YDWDVANEVISDDSSKLYRDGTEQSKWFELFGSEEYIYWAYRFAKDALEAQSPGSSAGKLYYNEYVVTTKADKILKMLAWLKDDKGMQLDGIGFQSH
;
A
#
# COMPACT_ATOMS: atom_id res chain seq x y z
N TYR A 1 -15.31 -5.36 7.94
CA TYR A 1 -14.85 -5.88 6.64
C TYR A 1 -13.53 -5.21 6.31
N ASP A 2 -12.69 -5.82 5.49
CA ASP A 2 -11.34 -5.37 5.15
C ASP A 2 -11.24 -4.90 3.70
N TRP A 3 -10.18 -4.15 3.42
CA TRP A 3 -9.89 -3.65 2.07
C TRP A 3 -8.40 -3.77 1.77
N ASP A 4 -8.08 -4.40 0.65
CA ASP A 4 -6.78 -4.30 0.01
C ASP A 4 -6.69 -2.94 -0.69
N VAL A 5 -6.24 -1.93 0.05
CA VAL A 5 -6.20 -0.54 -0.46
C VAL A 5 -5.18 -0.40 -1.57
N ALA A 6 -4.05 -1.08 -1.42
CA ALA A 6 -3.02 -1.20 -2.44
C ALA A 6 -2.69 -2.68 -2.63
N ASN A 7 -2.57 -3.09 -3.90
CA ASN A 7 -2.25 -4.45 -4.30
C ASN A 7 -0.99 -4.44 -5.18
N GLU A 8 -0.01 -5.27 -4.83
CA GLU A 8 1.16 -5.59 -5.67
C GLU A 8 2.01 -4.41 -6.13
N VAL A 9 2.16 -3.39 -5.27
CA VAL A 9 2.87 -2.15 -5.63
C VAL A 9 4.39 -2.30 -5.58
N ILE A 10 4.90 -3.39 -5.00
CA ILE A 10 6.33 -3.69 -4.94
C ILE A 10 6.81 -4.35 -6.23
N SER A 11 7.87 -3.77 -6.79
CA SER A 11 8.51 -4.22 -8.02
C SER A 11 9.13 -5.61 -7.89
N ASP A 12 9.00 -6.43 -8.94
CA ASP A 12 9.74 -7.69 -9.07
C ASP A 12 11.20 -7.45 -9.43
N ASP A 13 11.52 -6.30 -10.03
CA ASP A 13 12.88 -5.91 -10.37
C ASP A 13 13.66 -5.56 -9.10
N SER A 14 14.70 -6.32 -8.79
CA SER A 14 15.56 -6.09 -7.62
C SER A 14 16.19 -4.69 -7.54
N SER A 15 16.33 -3.99 -8.66
CA SER A 15 16.89 -2.63 -8.72
C SER A 15 15.90 -1.53 -8.34
N LYS A 16 14.60 -1.86 -8.24
CA LYS A 16 13.52 -0.91 -7.97
C LYS A 16 12.75 -1.29 -6.71
N LEU A 17 12.23 -0.27 -6.01
CA LEU A 17 11.36 -0.51 -4.87
C LEU A 17 9.91 -0.71 -5.31
N TYR A 18 9.37 0.25 -6.07
CA TYR A 18 7.97 0.29 -6.49
C TYR A 18 7.82 -0.02 -7.97
N ARG A 19 6.67 -0.61 -8.35
CA ARG A 19 6.29 -0.74 -9.75
C ARG A 19 6.07 0.63 -10.37
N ASP A 20 6.70 0.86 -11.50
CA ASP A 20 6.53 2.06 -12.32
C ASP A 20 5.81 1.75 -13.66
N GLY A 21 5.80 2.70 -14.59
CA GLY A 21 5.19 2.51 -15.91
C GLY A 21 5.81 1.38 -16.73
N THR A 22 7.09 1.02 -16.51
CA THR A 22 7.74 -0.11 -17.19
C THR A 22 7.20 -1.46 -16.72
N GLU A 23 6.64 -1.50 -15.51
CA GLU A 23 5.92 -2.63 -14.93
C GLU A 23 4.39 -2.45 -15.00
N GLN A 24 3.92 -1.58 -15.90
CA GLN A 24 2.50 -1.33 -16.18
C GLN A 24 1.70 -0.69 -15.03
N SER A 25 2.38 -0.06 -14.05
CA SER A 25 1.69 0.72 -13.02
C SER A 25 1.23 2.07 -13.57
N LYS A 26 -0.03 2.12 -14.03
CA LYS A 26 -0.67 3.39 -14.45
C LYS A 26 -0.82 4.38 -13.31
N TRP A 27 -0.95 3.89 -12.07
CA TRP A 27 -0.98 4.74 -10.89
C TRP A 27 0.33 5.48 -10.69
N PHE A 28 1.46 4.78 -10.75
CA PHE A 28 2.78 5.40 -10.64
C PHE A 28 3.04 6.34 -11.83
N GLU A 29 2.70 5.92 -13.06
CA GLU A 29 2.88 6.73 -14.26
C GLU A 29 2.09 8.06 -14.20
N LEU A 30 0.82 8.01 -13.81
CA LEU A 30 -0.04 9.20 -13.75
C LEU A 30 0.29 10.10 -12.55
N PHE A 31 0.61 9.51 -11.40
CA PHE A 31 0.93 10.28 -10.20
C PHE A 31 2.37 10.82 -10.24
N GLY A 32 3.26 10.15 -10.96
CA GLY A 32 4.67 10.49 -11.10
C GLY A 32 5.56 10.07 -9.94
N SER A 33 5.02 9.39 -8.92
CA SER A 33 5.76 8.89 -7.75
C SER A 33 4.94 7.88 -6.96
N GLU A 34 5.57 7.19 -6.01
CA GLU A 34 4.98 6.25 -5.05
C GLU A 34 3.97 6.89 -4.09
N GLU A 35 3.93 8.23 -4.02
CA GLU A 35 3.01 9.01 -3.18
C GLU A 35 1.54 8.65 -3.39
N TYR A 36 1.16 8.09 -4.56
CA TYR A 36 -0.19 7.60 -4.79
C TYR A 36 -0.62 6.55 -3.74
N ILE A 37 0.32 5.76 -3.21
CA ILE A 37 0.06 4.74 -2.19
C ILE A 37 -0.40 5.43 -0.90
N TYR A 38 0.33 6.47 -0.47
CA TYR A 38 -0.07 7.27 0.70
C TYR A 38 -1.46 7.87 0.52
N TRP A 39 -1.73 8.49 -0.63
CA TRP A 39 -3.02 9.12 -0.89
C TRP A 39 -4.16 8.11 -0.96
N ALA A 40 -3.93 6.90 -1.50
CA ALA A 40 -4.90 5.82 -1.48
C ALA A 40 -5.31 5.47 -0.04
N TYR A 41 -4.35 5.26 0.87
CA TYR A 41 -4.63 5.01 2.28
C TYR A 41 -5.28 6.21 2.97
N ARG A 42 -4.85 7.43 2.67
CA ARG A 42 -5.44 8.64 3.24
C ARG A 42 -6.91 8.76 2.88
N PHE A 43 -7.26 8.61 1.60
CA PHE A 43 -8.64 8.71 1.14
C PHE A 43 -9.50 7.55 1.63
N ALA A 44 -8.96 6.32 1.69
CA ALA A 44 -9.68 5.19 2.28
C ALA A 44 -10.00 5.43 3.76
N LYS A 45 -9.03 5.92 4.53
CA LYS A 45 -9.23 6.28 5.94
C LYS A 45 -10.26 7.40 6.11
N ASP A 46 -10.13 8.48 5.35
CA ASP A 46 -11.06 9.61 5.41
C ASP A 46 -12.50 9.18 5.05
N ALA A 47 -12.66 8.28 4.07
CA ALA A 47 -13.96 7.72 3.71
C ALA A 47 -14.57 6.88 4.84
N LEU A 48 -13.77 6.06 5.53
CA LEU A 48 -14.22 5.28 6.68
C LEU A 48 -14.63 6.18 7.86
N GLU A 49 -13.81 7.18 8.18
CA GLU A 49 -14.11 8.16 9.24
C GLU A 49 -15.37 8.96 8.93
N ALA A 50 -15.59 9.34 7.67
CA ALA A 50 -16.80 10.06 7.25
C ALA A 50 -18.07 9.20 7.38
N GLN A 51 -17.98 7.89 7.19
CA GLN A 51 -19.11 6.97 7.38
C GLN A 51 -19.36 6.66 8.86
N SER A 52 -18.30 6.48 9.64
CA SER A 52 -18.39 6.10 11.05
C SER A 52 -17.14 6.57 11.81
N PRO A 53 -17.16 7.76 12.42
CA PRO A 53 -16.00 8.33 13.11
C PRO A 53 -15.48 7.42 14.23
N GLY A 54 -14.17 7.18 14.27
CA GLY A 54 -13.53 6.31 15.26
C GLY A 54 -13.85 4.81 15.09
N SER A 55 -14.48 4.43 13.98
CA SER A 55 -14.87 3.05 13.73
C SER A 55 -13.67 2.19 13.33
N SER A 56 -13.51 1.07 14.03
CA SER A 56 -12.60 -0.01 13.64
C SER A 56 -13.21 -0.97 12.61
N ALA A 57 -14.37 -0.64 12.02
CA ALA A 57 -15.14 -1.57 11.20
C ALA A 57 -14.52 -1.82 9.81
N GLY A 58 -13.74 -0.87 9.30
CA GLY A 58 -12.95 -1.00 8.07
C GLY A 58 -11.47 -1.18 8.43
N LYS A 59 -10.87 -2.27 7.97
CA LYS A 59 -9.44 -2.54 8.16
C LYS A 59 -8.69 -2.35 6.84
N LEU A 60 -7.65 -1.52 6.85
CA LEU A 60 -6.89 -1.16 5.66
C LEU A 60 -5.63 -2.02 5.54
N TYR A 61 -5.60 -2.87 4.51
CA TYR A 61 -4.53 -3.82 4.24
C TYR A 61 -3.69 -3.43 3.02
N TYR A 62 -2.43 -3.85 3.02
CA TYR A 62 -1.60 -3.96 1.82
C TYR A 62 -1.53 -5.43 1.41
N ASN A 63 -1.79 -5.77 0.14
CA ASN A 63 -1.78 -7.16 -0.32
C ASN A 63 -0.73 -7.42 -1.40
N GLU A 64 -0.04 -8.57 -1.32
CA GLU A 64 1.12 -8.88 -2.18
C GLU A 64 1.34 -10.40 -2.33
N TYR A 65 1.93 -10.81 -3.46
CA TYR A 65 2.39 -12.18 -3.72
C TYR A 65 3.91 -12.30 -3.54
N VAL A 66 4.40 -13.53 -3.34
CA VAL A 66 5.81 -13.83 -3.02
C VAL A 66 6.40 -12.97 -1.89
N VAL A 67 5.57 -12.64 -0.89
CA VAL A 67 5.89 -11.73 0.22
C VAL A 67 7.23 -12.04 0.89
N THR A 68 7.57 -13.33 1.04
CA THR A 68 8.83 -13.77 1.64
C THR A 68 10.07 -13.28 0.89
N THR A 69 10.02 -13.18 -0.43
CA THR A 69 11.13 -12.68 -1.26
C THR A 69 11.15 -11.15 -1.37
N LYS A 70 10.00 -10.51 -1.18
CA LYS A 70 9.83 -9.04 -1.25
C LYS A 70 9.83 -8.38 0.14
N ALA A 71 10.05 -9.13 1.21
CA ALA A 71 9.84 -8.67 2.60
C ALA A 71 10.57 -7.36 2.91
N ASP A 72 11.85 -7.23 2.54
CA ASP A 72 12.63 -6.03 2.80
C ASP A 72 12.06 -4.79 2.09
N LYS A 73 11.56 -4.96 0.86
CA LYS A 73 10.93 -3.89 0.09
C LYS A 73 9.60 -3.48 0.70
N ILE A 74 8.79 -4.46 1.12
CA ILE A 74 7.52 -4.22 1.80
C ILE A 74 7.77 -3.47 3.11
N LEU A 75 8.74 -3.90 3.92
CA LEU A 75 9.10 -3.23 5.17
C LEU A 75 9.57 -1.78 4.95
N LYS A 76 10.32 -1.51 3.88
CA LYS A 76 10.71 -0.13 3.51
C LYS A 76 9.50 0.74 3.19
N MET A 77 8.54 0.22 2.41
CA MET A 77 7.31 0.95 2.12
C MET A 77 6.49 1.20 3.39
N LEU A 78 6.36 0.20 4.26
CA LEU A 78 5.61 0.34 5.51
C LEU A 78 6.27 1.33 6.47
N ALA A 79 7.60 1.35 6.53
CA ALA A 79 8.36 2.34 7.30
C ALA A 79 8.14 3.74 6.73
N TRP A 80 8.24 3.93 5.41
CA TRP A 80 7.95 5.22 4.77
C TRP A 80 6.51 5.70 5.05
N LEU A 81 5.51 4.84 4.92
CA LEU A 81 4.12 5.19 5.25
C LEU A 81 3.97 5.59 6.72
N LYS A 82 4.54 4.82 7.63
CA LYS A 82 4.40 5.06 9.07
C LYS A 82 5.19 6.29 9.53
N ASP A 83 6.48 6.32 9.24
CA ASP A 83 7.44 7.23 9.86
C ASP A 83 7.47 8.57 9.12
N ASP A 84 7.39 8.56 7.78
CA ASP A 84 7.48 9.80 6.98
C ASP A 84 6.09 10.40 6.69
N LYS A 85 5.06 9.55 6.57
CA LYS A 85 3.70 9.99 6.21
C LYS A 85 2.70 9.96 7.35
N GLY A 86 3.05 9.39 8.50
CA GLY A 86 2.14 9.26 9.64
C GLY A 86 0.94 8.36 9.34
N MET A 87 1.05 7.45 8.36
CA MET A 87 0.01 6.53 7.93
C MET A 87 0.30 5.12 8.44
N GLN A 88 -0.53 4.64 9.37
CA GLN A 88 -0.46 3.29 9.89
C GLN A 88 -1.51 2.40 9.21
N LEU A 89 -1.06 1.25 8.71
CA LEU A 89 -1.93 0.20 8.16
C LEU A 89 -2.42 -0.72 9.28
N ASP A 90 -3.57 -1.36 9.05
CA ASP A 90 -4.11 -2.36 9.97
C ASP A 90 -3.51 -3.75 9.76
N GLY A 91 -2.96 -4.03 8.59
CA GLY A 91 -2.25 -5.27 8.33
C GLY A 91 -1.71 -5.43 6.92
N ILE A 92 -1.19 -6.64 6.66
CA ILE A 92 -0.63 -7.08 5.38
C ILE A 92 -1.31 -8.39 4.98
N GLY A 93 -1.87 -8.43 3.78
CA GLY A 93 -2.39 -9.64 3.13
C GLY A 93 -1.28 -10.40 2.41
N PHE A 94 -1.16 -11.69 2.70
CA PHE A 94 -0.23 -12.59 2.02
C PHE A 94 -1.03 -13.46 1.06
N GLN A 95 -0.98 -13.16 -0.24
CA GLN A 95 -1.76 -13.90 -1.25
C GLN A 95 -1.46 -15.41 -1.21
N SER A 96 -0.22 -15.77 -0.86
CA SER A 96 0.23 -17.15 -0.66
C SER A 96 0.00 -18.07 -1.86
N HIS A 97 0.16 -17.50 -3.06
CA HIS A 97 0.35 -18.26 -4.30
C HIS A 97 1.61 -19.11 -4.25
#